data_AF-A0A955Z547-F1
#
_entry.id   AF-A0A955Z547-F1
#
_cell.length_a   1.000
_cell.length_b   1.000
_cell.length_c   1.000
_cell.angle_alpha   90.00
_cell.angle_beta   90.00
_cell.angle_gamma   90.00
#
_symmetry.space_group_name_H-M   'P 1'
#
loop_
_entity.id
_entity.type
_entity.pdbx_description
1 polymer ?
#
loop_
_entity_poly.entity_id
_entity_poly.type
_entity_poly.pdbx_seq_one_letter_code
_entity_poly.pdbx_strand_id
1 'polypeptide(L)' 'MSQTPERHEFQAEVKQLLDLVVHSLYSNKDVFLRELVSNASDALDKLRFERVANPELGSGELAIRIEVDAEKRTLS' A
#
# COMPACT_ATOMS: atom_id res chain seq x y z
N MET A 1 8.39 -12.39 24.23
CA MET A 1 9.69 -12.03 23.64
C MET A 1 9.55 -10.63 23.06
N SER A 2 10.27 -9.64 23.57
CA SER A 2 10.31 -8.30 22.94
C SER A 2 11.12 -8.40 21.66
N GLN A 3 10.51 -8.16 20.50
CA GLN A 3 11.26 -7.98 19.26
C GLN A 3 12.03 -6.67 19.35
N THR A 4 13.35 -6.73 19.20
CA THR A 4 14.20 -5.54 19.04
C THR A 4 13.93 -4.93 17.67
N PRO A 5 13.72 -3.61 17.54
CA PRO A 5 13.50 -2.99 16.24
C PRO A 5 14.73 -3.14 15.34
N GLU A 6 14.52 -3.64 14.13
CA GLU A 6 15.53 -3.73 13.08
C GLU A 6 15.35 -2.58 12.08
N ARG A 7 16.46 -1.96 11.67
CA ARG A 7 16.47 -0.84 10.72
C ARG A 7 17.18 -1.27 9.45
N HIS A 8 16.48 -1.19 8.33
CA HIS A 8 17.04 -1.40 6.99
C HIS A 8 17.18 -0.07 6.26
N GLU A 9 18.29 0.10 5.54
CA GLU A 9 18.50 1.26 4.68
C GLU A 9 18.20 0.92 3.23
N PHE A 10 17.57 1.84 2.51
CA PHE A 10 17.44 1.72 1.06
C PHE A 10 18.81 1.71 0.39
N GLN A 11 18.97 0.82 -0.57
CA GLN A 11 20.11 0.81 -1.49
C GLN A 11 20.16 2.13 -2.29
N ALA A 12 21.34 2.50 -2.78
CA ALA A 12 21.56 3.80 -3.42
C ALA A 12 20.68 4.00 -4.66
N GLU A 13 20.44 2.96 -5.44
CA GLU A 13 19.59 2.99 -6.63
C GLU A 13 18.13 3.28 -6.29
N VAL A 14 17.62 2.66 -5.20
CA VAL A 14 16.24 2.86 -4.75
C VAL A 14 16.03 4.28 -4.23
N LYS A 15 17.01 4.86 -3.53
CA LYS A 15 16.96 6.26 -3.10
C LYS A 15 16.85 7.21 -4.29
N GLN A 16 17.68 7.01 -5.33
CA GLN A 16 17.63 7.83 -6.55
C GLN A 16 16.28 7.71 -7.29
N LEU A 17 15.71 6.50 -7.34
CA LEU A 17 14.39 6.28 -7.93
C LEU A 17 13.29 7.03 -7.15
N LEU A 18 13.31 6.95 -5.82
CA LEU A 18 12.35 7.67 -4.97
C LEU A 18 12.43 9.18 -5.19
N ASP A 19 13.63 9.75 -5.27
CA ASP A 19 13.82 11.17 -5.54
C ASP A 19 13.23 11.55 -6.90
N LEU A 20 13.46 10.78 -7.95
CA LEU A 20 12.89 11.03 -9.28
C LEU A 20 11.36 10.96 -9.28
N VAL A 21 10.80 9.91 -8.66
CA VAL A 21 9.34 9.70 -8.58
C VAL A 21 8.69 10.85 -7.83
N VAL A 22 9.24 11.27 -6.69
CA VAL A 22 8.72 12.41 -5.91
C VAL A 22 8.62 13.67 -6.77
N HIS A 23 9.69 14.02 -7.50
CA HIS A 23 9.70 15.21 -8.34
C HIS A 23 8.75 15.10 -9.55
N SER A 24 8.60 13.92 -10.16
CA SER A 24 7.67 13.72 -11.28
C SER A 24 6.18 13.77 -10.86
N LEU A 25 5.87 13.31 -9.64
CA LEU A 25 4.52 13.32 -9.09
C LEU A 25 4.02 14.70 -8.66
N TYR A 26 4.90 15.70 -8.53
CA TYR A 26 4.48 17.08 -8.21
C TYR A 26 3.53 17.68 -9.24
N SER A 27 3.59 17.21 -10.49
CA SER A 27 2.68 17.63 -11.56
C SER A 27 1.32 16.91 -11.54
N ASN A 28 1.25 15.70 -10.96
CA ASN A 28 0.06 14.86 -10.90
C ASN A 28 -0.08 14.19 -9.53
N LYS A 29 -0.37 15.00 -8.51
CA LYS A 29 -0.39 14.56 -7.11
C LYS A 29 -1.44 13.50 -6.80
N ASP A 30 -2.41 13.26 -7.67
CA ASP A 30 -3.48 12.27 -7.43
C ASP A 30 -3.02 10.84 -7.77
N VAL A 31 -1.87 10.69 -8.45
CA VAL A 31 -1.36 9.39 -8.90
C VAL A 31 -1.05 8.46 -7.74
N PHE A 32 -0.55 8.94 -6.59
CA PHE A 32 -0.25 8.05 -5.47
C PHE A 32 -1.50 7.30 -4.99
N LEU A 33 -2.66 7.98 -4.94
CA LEU A 33 -3.91 7.37 -4.49
C LEU A 33 -4.39 6.33 -5.49
N ARG A 34 -4.25 6.60 -6.80
CA ARG A 34 -4.50 5.61 -7.85
C ARG A 34 -3.64 4.36 -7.68
N GLU A 35 -2.33 4.53 -7.45
CA GLU A 35 -1.42 3.39 -7.27
C GLU A 35 -1.76 2.57 -6.02
N LEU A 36 -2.10 3.23 -4.91
CA LEU A 36 -2.52 2.54 -3.68
C LEU A 36 -3.81 1.74 -3.88
N VAL A 37 -4.82 2.33 -4.53
CA VAL A 37 -6.08 1.65 -4.82
C VAL A 37 -5.86 0.48 -5.79
N SER A 38 -4.99 0.64 -6.80
CA SER A 38 -4.63 -0.44 -7.72
C SER A 38 -3.98 -1.62 -6.98
N ASN A 39 -2.99 -1.34 -6.14
CA ASN A 39 -2.31 -2.35 -5.32
C ASN A 39 -3.26 -3.07 -4.36
N ALA A 40 -4.19 -2.33 -3.74
CA ALA A 40 -5.21 -2.91 -2.87
C ALA A 40 -6.17 -3.80 -3.66
N SER A 41 -6.62 -3.38 -4.85
CA SER A 41 -7.46 -4.19 -5.74
C SER A 41 -6.77 -5.51 -6.11
N ASP A 42 -5.51 -5.46 -6.53
CA ASP A 42 -4.71 -6.63 -6.86
C ASP A 42 -4.57 -7.60 -5.68
N ALA A 43 -4.41 -7.07 -4.46
CA ALA A 43 -4.35 -7.87 -3.25
C ALA A 43 -5.68 -8.58 -2.94
N LEU A 44 -6.81 -7.88 -3.13
CA LEU A 44 -8.14 -8.47 -2.96
C LEU A 44 -8.40 -9.58 -3.98
N ASP A 45 -8.00 -9.38 -5.23
CA ASP A 45 -8.17 -10.38 -6.28
C ASP A 45 -7.27 -11.60 -6.07
N LYS A 46 -6.03 -11.40 -5.61
CA LYS A 46 -5.16 -12.50 -5.17
C LYS A 46 -5.81 -13.32 -4.05
N LEU A 47 -6.38 -12.66 -3.03
CA LEU A 47 -7.06 -13.36 -1.95
C LEU A 47 -8.30 -14.12 -2.44
N ARG A 48 -9.09 -13.54 -3.36
CA ARG A 48 -10.23 -14.24 -3.99
C ARG A 48 -9.80 -15.49 -4.72
N PHE A 49 -8.68 -15.44 -5.44
CA PHE A 49 -8.13 -16.60 -6.12
C PHE A 49 -7.68 -17.68 -5.13
N GLU A 50 -6.93 -17.31 -4.10
CA GLU A 50 -6.45 -18.25 -3.08
C GLU A 50 -7.58 -18.93 -2.30
N ARG A 51 -8.71 -18.24 -2.09
CA ARG A 51 -9.92 -18.81 -1.45
C ARG A 51 -10.53 -19.97 -2.23
N VAL A 52 -10.27 -20.07 -3.53
CA VAL A 52 -10.75 -21.21 -4.34
C VAL A 52 -10.09 -22.51 -3.87
N ALA A 53 -8.79 -22.45 -3.53
CA ALA A 53 -8.03 -23.59 -3.05
C ALA A 53 -8.14 -23.78 -1.52
N ASN A 54 -8.25 -22.68 -0.76
CA ASN A 54 -8.27 -22.69 0.71
C ASN A 54 -9.48 -21.90 1.24
N PRO A 55 -10.67 -22.52 1.32
CA PRO A 55 -11.91 -21.83 1.71
C PRO A 55 -11.88 -21.21 3.11
N GLU A 56 -11.00 -21.67 3.99
CA GLU A 56 -10.78 -21.08 5.32
C GLU A 56 -10.03 -19.73 5.32
N LEU A 57 -9.46 -19.29 4.19
CA LEU A 57 -8.74 -18.01 4.09
C LEU A 57 -9.70 -16.80 4.11
N GLY A 58 -10.15 -16.48 5.32
CA GLY A 58 -10.94 -15.30 5.63
C GLY A 58 -12.37 -15.38 5.15
N SER A 59 -13.32 -15.07 6.04
CA SER A 59 -14.72 -14.89 5.71
C SER A 59 -15.05 -13.39 5.66
N GLY A 60 -15.93 -12.98 4.76
CA GLY A 60 -16.45 -11.60 4.70
C GLY A 60 -16.25 -10.88 3.37
N GLU A 61 -16.94 -9.75 3.27
CA GLU A 61 -16.91 -8.84 2.13
C GLU A 61 -15.57 -8.11 2.06
N LEU A 62 -14.94 -8.18 0.89
CA LEU A 62 -13.67 -7.51 0.62
C LEU A 62 -13.96 -6.11 0.10
N ALA A 63 -13.35 -5.10 0.73
CA ALA A 63 -13.50 -3.71 0.34
C ALA A 63 -12.21 -2.93 0.61
N ILE A 64 -12.00 -1.89 -0.20
CA ILE A 64 -10.98 -0.88 0.03
C ILE A 64 -11.65 0.26 0.80
N ARG A 65 -11.10 0.64 1.95
CA ARG A 65 -11.60 1.76 2.76
C ARG A 65 -10.61 2.92 2.67
N ILE A 66 -11.13 4.14 2.62
CA ILE A 66 -10.35 5.36 2.58
C ILE A 66 -10.92 6.29 3.65
N GLU A 67 -10.10 6.64 4.62
CA GLU A 67 -10.43 7.52 5.75
C GLU A 67 -9.49 8.72 5.77
N VAL A 68 -10.06 9.91 5.96
CA VAL A 68 -9.31 11.17 6.03
C VAL A 68 -9.40 11.71 7.46
N ASP A 69 -8.24 11.91 8.08
CA ASP A 69 -8.12 12.63 9.35
C ASP A 69 -7.47 14.00 9.09
N ALA A 70 -8.31 15.04 9.05
CA ALA A 70 -7.87 16.39 8.77
C ALA A 70 -7.05 16.99 9.93
N GLU A 71 -7.28 16.56 11.17
CA GLU A 71 -6.57 17.07 12.35
C GLU A 71 -5.14 16.54 12.38
N LYS A 72 -4.97 15.24 12.13
CA LYS A 72 -3.64 14.60 12.06
C LYS A 72 -2.97 14.77 10.69
N ARG A 73 -3.70 15.27 9.69
CA ARG A 73 -3.27 15.39 8.29
C ARG A 73 -2.84 14.03 7.71
N THR A 74 -3.63 13.01 7.99
CA THR A 74 -3.37 11.63 7.53
C THR A 74 -4.49 11.11 6.65
N LEU A 75 -4.12 10.16 5.78
CA LEU A 75 -5.01 9.38 4.93
C LEU A 75 -4.71 7.91 5.20
N SER A 76 -5.73 7.07 5.40
CA SER A 76 -5.59 5.63 5.68
C SER A 76 -6.59 4.78 4.93
#